data_AF-A0A537FIL6-F1
#
_entry.id   AF-A0A537FIL6-F1
#
_cell.length_a   1.000
_cell.length_b   1.000
_cell.length_c   1.000
_cell.angle_alpha   90.00
_cell.angle_beta   90.00
_cell.angle_gamma   90.00
#
_symmetry.space_group_name_H-M   'P 1'
#
loop_
_entity.id
_entity.type
_entity.pdbx_description
1 polymer ?
#
loop_
_entity_poly.entity_id
_entity_poly.type
_entity_poly.pdbx_seq_one_letter_code
_entity_poly.pdbx_strand_id
1 'polypeptide(L)'
;NQYVNSSAIGRYADYLTRELVPFVDREFRTLASRDHRGCFGKSSGGYGAMLHGMKYASTWGAIADHSGDAYFDFVYWHDWPNTLNELAKYRARRQKPGRYDAPRAAKAAGRGLDDGRV
;
A
#
# COMPACT_ATOMS: atom_id res chain seq x y z
N ASN A 1 4.51 7.16 4.00
CA ASN A 1 3.70 6.94 2.78
C ASN A 1 4.65 6.46 1.69
N GLN A 2 4.35 5.37 0.97
CA GLN A 2 5.27 4.76 -0.01
C GLN A 2 5.20 5.42 -1.39
N TYR A 3 4.23 6.32 -1.59
CA TYR A 3 4.05 7.07 -2.84
C TYR A 3 3.81 6.20 -4.09
N VAL A 4 3.32 4.99 -3.89
CA VAL A 4 2.96 4.04 -4.95
C VAL A 4 1.48 4.16 -5.33
N ASN A 5 1.14 3.75 -6.55
CA ASN A 5 -0.26 3.58 -6.92
C ASN A 5 -0.86 2.37 -6.19
N SER A 6 -2.02 2.55 -5.56
CA SER A 6 -2.78 1.49 -4.89
C SER A 6 -4.28 1.78 -4.98
N SER A 7 -5.10 0.73 -5.06
CA SER A 7 -6.56 0.85 -5.02
C SER A 7 -7.08 1.37 -3.68
N ALA A 8 -6.33 1.15 -2.59
CA ALA A 8 -6.74 1.54 -1.25
C ALA A 8 -6.48 3.02 -0.94
N ILE A 9 -5.38 3.58 -1.44
CA ILE A 9 -4.93 4.95 -1.11
C ILE A 9 -4.85 5.88 -2.32
N GLY A 10 -5.07 5.38 -3.54
CA GLY A 10 -5.07 6.16 -4.77
C GLY A 10 -3.76 6.09 -5.57
N ARG A 11 -3.69 6.92 -6.62
CA ARG A 11 -2.64 6.88 -7.64
C ARG A 11 -1.49 7.87 -7.34
N TYR A 12 -0.85 7.72 -6.19
CA TYR A 12 0.19 8.66 -5.74
C TYR A 12 1.42 8.72 -6.66
N ALA A 13 1.84 7.60 -7.25
CA ALA A 13 2.98 7.60 -8.15
C ALA A 13 2.67 8.36 -9.45
N ASP A 14 1.44 8.25 -9.95
CA ASP A 14 0.99 9.02 -11.11
C ASP A 14 0.87 10.50 -10.77
N TYR A 15 0.28 10.83 -9.62
CA TYR A 15 0.20 12.22 -9.15
C TYR A 15 1.60 12.86 -9.09
N LEU A 16 2.60 12.16 -8.53
CA LEU A 16 3.98 12.65 -8.51
C LEU A 16 4.57 12.81 -9.91
N THR A 17 4.51 11.76 -10.73
CA THR A 17 5.29 11.68 -11.98
C THR A 17 4.63 12.38 -13.17
N ARG A 18 3.30 12.50 -13.17
CA ARG A 18 2.51 13.03 -14.29
C ARG A 18 1.93 14.42 -14.02
N GLU A 19 1.79 14.79 -12.76
CA GLU A 19 1.22 16.09 -12.39
C GLU A 19 2.24 16.96 -11.68
N LEU A 20 2.76 16.51 -10.53
CA LEU A 20 3.57 17.35 -9.67
C LEU A 20 4.93 17.69 -10.29
N VAL A 21 5.66 16.70 -10.82
CA VAL A 21 6.95 16.95 -11.47
C VAL A 21 6.80 17.88 -12.67
N PRO A 22 5.89 17.63 -13.64
CA PRO A 22 5.67 18.56 -14.75
C PRO A 22 5.20 19.96 -14.31
N PHE A 23 4.40 20.04 -13.25
CA PHE A 23 4.01 21.32 -12.66
C PHE A 23 5.24 22.09 -12.16
N VAL A 24 6.08 21.46 -11.34
CA VAL A 24 7.28 22.11 -10.80
C VAL A 24 8.24 22.53 -11.91
N ASP A 25 8.46 21.69 -12.92
CA ASP A 25 9.33 22.03 -14.05
C ASP A 25 8.81 23.21 -14.89
N ARG A 26 7.49 23.42 -14.93
CA ARG A 26 6.88 24.55 -15.65
C ARG A 26 6.93 25.84 -14.84
N GLU A 27 6.65 25.77 -13.54
CA GLU A 27 6.53 26.96 -12.69
C GLU A 27 7.89 27.49 -12.20
N PHE A 28 8.94 26.66 -12.23
CA PHE A 28 10.25 27.02 -11.70
C PHE A 28 11.37 26.75 -12.73
N ARG A 29 12.50 27.45 -12.57
CA ARG A 29 13.69 27.27 -13.41
C ARG A 29 14.47 26.01 -13.00
N THR A 30 13.91 24.84 -13.24
CA THR A 30 14.56 23.54 -13.01
C THR A 30 15.40 23.11 -14.21
N LEU A 31 16.31 22.16 -14.01
CA LEU A 31 16.82 21.34 -15.09
C LEU A 31 15.90 20.13 -15.24
N ALA A 32 14.94 20.18 -16.16
CA ALA A 32 13.80 19.25 -16.20
C ALA A 32 14.16 17.79 -16.60
N SER A 33 15.37 17.54 -17.11
CA SER A 33 15.82 16.17 -17.43
C SER A 33 15.92 15.32 -16.16
N ARG A 34 15.59 14.03 -16.27
CA ARG A 34 15.80 13.04 -15.20
C ARG A 34 17.23 13.03 -14.66
N ASP A 35 18.23 13.30 -15.50
CA ASP A 35 19.65 13.31 -15.08
C ASP A 35 19.96 14.38 -14.02
N HIS A 36 19.06 15.35 -13.83
CA HIS A 36 19.17 16.38 -12.81
C HIS A 36 18.12 16.24 -11.70
N ARG A 37 17.46 15.07 -11.60
CA ARG A 37 16.39 14.81 -10.63
C ARG A 37 16.64 13.55 -9.81
N GLY A 38 16.58 13.70 -8.49
CA GLY A 38 16.68 12.60 -7.53
C GLY A 38 15.37 12.31 -6.79
N CYS A 39 15.09 11.05 -6.49
CA CYS A 39 14.02 10.63 -5.57
C CYS A 39 14.62 10.12 -4.25
N PHE A 40 14.33 10.80 -3.16
CA PHE A 40 14.81 10.41 -1.82
C PHE A 40 13.65 9.91 -0.96
N GLY A 41 13.91 8.91 -0.12
CA GLY A 41 12.96 8.48 0.89
C GLY A 41 13.59 7.78 2.08
N LYS A 42 12.91 7.85 3.24
CA LYS A 42 13.31 7.23 4.50
C LYS A 42 12.24 6.26 5.01
N SER A 43 12.63 5.12 5.59
CA SER A 43 11.69 4.08 6.05
C SER A 43 10.78 3.64 4.89
N SER A 44 9.46 3.67 5.04
CA SER A 44 8.55 3.39 3.91
C SER A 44 8.70 4.33 2.72
N GLY A 45 9.24 5.53 2.91
CA GLY A 45 9.62 6.38 1.77
C GLY A 45 10.78 5.80 0.96
N GLY A 46 11.70 5.09 1.61
CA GLY A 46 12.86 4.45 0.99
C GLY A 46 12.47 3.33 0.04
N TYR A 47 11.53 2.48 0.44
CA TYR A 47 10.85 1.54 -0.45
C TYR A 47 10.21 2.23 -1.65
N GLY A 48 9.52 3.35 -1.40
CA GLY A 48 8.95 4.20 -2.43
C GLY A 48 10.00 4.69 -3.43
N ALA A 49 11.13 5.21 -2.95
CA ALA A 49 12.24 5.68 -3.78
C ALA A 49 12.83 4.55 -4.63
N MET A 50 13.05 3.37 -4.06
CA MET A 50 13.46 2.17 -4.80
C MET A 50 12.48 1.81 -5.92
N LEU A 51 11.18 1.70 -5.60
CA LEU A 51 10.16 1.41 -6.61
C LEU A 51 10.08 2.49 -7.68
N HIS A 52 10.26 3.76 -7.31
CA HIS A 52 10.29 4.87 -8.25
C HIS A 52 11.46 4.79 -9.21
N GLY A 53 12.66 4.47 -8.71
CA GLY A 53 13.84 4.25 -9.54
C GLY A 53 13.67 3.09 -10.52
N MET A 54 13.00 2.00 -10.12
CA MET A 54 12.78 0.84 -10.98
C MET A 54 11.66 1.02 -12.01
N LYS A 55 10.51 1.57 -11.58
CA LYS A 55 9.29 1.64 -12.42
C LYS A 55 9.13 2.95 -13.17
N TYR A 56 9.78 4.02 -12.72
CA TYR A 56 9.61 5.38 -13.24
C TYR A 56 10.98 6.02 -13.54
N ALA A 57 11.92 5.22 -14.04
CA ALA A 57 13.30 5.63 -14.36
C ALA A 57 13.38 6.77 -15.40
N SER A 58 12.33 6.98 -16.20
CA SER A 58 12.24 8.12 -17.12
C SER A 58 12.03 9.45 -16.39
N THR A 59 11.51 9.44 -15.16
CA THR A 59 11.32 10.63 -14.32
C THR A 59 12.53 10.91 -13.43
N TRP A 60 13.17 9.87 -12.89
CA TRP A 60 14.20 9.95 -11.87
C TRP A 60 15.55 9.46 -12.41
N GLY A 61 16.59 10.29 -12.36
CA GLY A 61 17.96 9.91 -12.76
C GLY A 61 18.78 9.33 -11.61
N ALA A 62 18.39 9.61 -10.37
CA ALA A 62 19.00 9.05 -9.17
C ALA A 62 17.93 8.75 -8.11
N ILE A 63 18.23 7.81 -7.22
CA ILE A 63 17.43 7.55 -6.03
C ILE A 63 18.33 7.48 -4.79
N ALA A 64 17.74 7.76 -3.63
CA ALA A 64 18.38 7.58 -2.33
C ALA A 64 17.39 6.91 -1.37
N ASP A 65 17.73 5.70 -0.95
CA ASP A 65 17.00 4.95 0.05
C ASP A 65 17.72 5.03 1.41
N HIS A 66 17.02 5.54 2.42
CA HIS A 66 17.47 5.55 3.80
C HIS A 66 16.60 4.64 4.67
N SER A 67 17.15 3.47 5.03
CA SER A 67 16.49 2.50 5.90
C SER A 67 15.12 2.06 5.36
N GLY A 68 15.03 1.84 4.04
CA GLY A 68 13.84 1.37 3.35
C GLY A 68 13.26 0.11 3.98
N ASP A 69 11.96 0.10 4.24
CA ASP A 69 11.29 -1.15 4.55
C ASP A 69 11.22 -2.01 3.27
N ALA A 70 11.64 -3.27 3.36
CA ALA A 70 11.74 -4.10 2.17
C ALA A 70 11.57 -5.57 2.55
N TYR A 71 11.37 -6.38 1.51
CA TYR A 71 11.26 -7.82 1.63
C TYR A 71 10.16 -8.26 2.62
N PHE A 72 9.00 -7.61 2.51
CA PHE A 72 7.86 -7.78 3.41
C PHE A 72 7.42 -9.23 3.56
N ASP A 73 7.45 -10.00 2.46
CA ASP A 73 7.13 -11.43 2.50
C ASP A 73 8.01 -12.14 3.53
N PHE A 74 9.33 -11.94 3.50
CA PHE A 74 10.24 -12.55 4.45
C PHE A 74 9.99 -12.09 5.89
N VAL A 75 9.84 -10.77 6.09
CA VAL A 75 9.71 -10.18 7.44
C VAL A 75 8.39 -10.57 8.10
N TYR A 76 7.30 -10.61 7.35
CA TYR A 76 5.95 -10.86 7.90
C TYR A 76 5.45 -12.29 7.68
N TRP A 77 6.16 -13.16 6.96
CA TRP A 77 5.71 -14.55 6.70
C TRP A 77 5.35 -15.28 8.00
N HIS A 78 6.17 -15.09 9.03
CA HIS A 78 6.09 -15.82 10.29
C HIS A 78 4.96 -15.29 11.18
N ASP A 79 4.47 -14.07 10.92
CA ASP A 79 3.36 -13.46 11.64
C ASP A 79 1.99 -13.94 11.12
N TRP A 80 1.94 -14.50 9.91
CA TRP A 80 0.69 -14.95 9.30
C TRP A 80 -0.08 -15.96 10.15
N PRO A 81 0.51 -17.06 10.66
CA PRO A 81 -0.24 -18.02 11.48
C PRO A 81 -0.84 -17.40 12.74
N ASN A 82 -0.08 -16.54 13.43
CA ASN A 82 -0.55 -15.84 14.62
C ASN A 82 -1.69 -14.87 14.29
N THR A 83 -1.52 -14.08 13.23
CA THR A 83 -2.53 -13.14 12.73
C THR A 83 -3.83 -13.88 12.36
N LEU A 84 -3.72 -14.99 11.64
CA LEU A 84 -4.87 -15.81 11.26
C LEU A 84 -5.58 -16.43 12.47
N ASN A 85 -4.83 -16.90 13.46
CA ASN A 85 -5.39 -17.43 14.71
C ASN A 85 -6.16 -16.36 15.49
N GLU A 86 -5.63 -15.14 15.57
CA GLU A 86 -6.31 -14.01 16.21
C GLU A 86 -7.59 -13.62 15.46
N LEU A 87 -7.52 -13.47 14.13
CA LEU A 87 -8.69 -13.17 13.30
C LEU A 87 -9.76 -14.28 13.36
N ALA A 88 -9.36 -15.53 13.49
CA ALA A 88 -10.28 -16.67 13.59
C ALA A 88 -11.22 -16.59 14.80
N LYS A 89 -10.81 -15.90 15.89
CA LYS A 89 -11.66 -15.67 17.07
C LYS A 89 -12.91 -14.83 16.75
N TYR A 90 -12.83 -14.01 15.72
CA TYR A 90 -13.91 -13.11 15.27
C TYR A 90 -14.66 -13.63 14.05
N ARG A 91 -14.25 -14.76 13.47
CA ARG A 91 -14.88 -15.33 12.27
C ARG A 91 -16.33 -15.73 12.56
N ALA A 92 -17.24 -15.37 11.64
CA ALA A 92 -18.62 -15.82 11.69
C ALA A 92 -18.71 -17.35 11.78
N ARG A 93 -19.48 -17.84 12.75
CA ARG A 93 -19.63 -19.27 13.00
C ARG A 93 -20.25 -19.95 11.77
N ARG A 94 -19.58 -20.97 11.22
CA ARG A 94 -20.12 -21.75 10.10
C ARG A 94 -21.48 -22.34 10.50
N GLN A 95 -22.54 -21.98 9.78
CA GLN A 95 -23.85 -22.58 9.94
C GLN A 95 -23.76 -24.07 9.59
N LYS A 96 -24.28 -24.94 10.45
CA LYS A 96 -24.43 -26.37 10.15
C LYS A 96 -25.83 -26.59 9.55
N PRO A 97 -26.01 -27.54 8.61
CA PRO A 97 -27.35 -27.92 8.15
C PRO A 97 -28.21 -28.35 9.34
N GLY A 98 -29.46 -27.87 9.43
CA GLY A 98 -30.39 -28.19 10.51
C GLY A 98 -31.20 -26.98 10.98
N ARG A 99 -31.96 -27.17 12.08
CA ARG A 99 -32.81 -26.14 12.67
C ARG A 99 -31.93 -25.02 13.23
N TYR A 100 -32.07 -23.80 12.69
CA TYR A 100 -31.30 -22.64 13.12
C TYR A 100 -32.21 -21.58 13.76
N ASP A 101 -31.69 -20.89 14.78
CA ASP A 101 -32.39 -19.82 15.51
C ASP A 101 -32.10 -18.48 14.82
N ALA A 102 -32.99 -18.07 13.92
CA ALA A 102 -32.83 -16.87 13.11
C ALA A 102 -32.79 -15.55 13.93
N PRO A 103 -33.65 -15.35 14.95
CA PRO A 103 -33.58 -14.17 15.81
C PRO A 103 -32.25 -14.02 16.56
N ARG A 104 -31.70 -15.13 17.08
CA ARG A 104 -30.41 -15.12 17.79
C ARG A 104 -29.24 -14.83 16.86
N ALA A 105 -29.27 -15.33 15.62
CA ALA A 105 -28.25 -15.09 14.62
C ALA A 105 -28.24 -13.63 14.12
N ALA A 106 -29.42 -13.02 13.93
CA ALA A 106 -29.56 -11.64 13.51
C ALA A 106 -28.98 -10.64 14.53
N LYS A 107 -29.05 -10.95 15.82
CA LYS A 107 -28.48 -10.11 16.90
C LYS A 107 -26.95 -10.11 16.94
N ALA A 108 -26.31 -11.16 16.40
CA ALA A 108 -24.85 -11.31 16.36
C ALA A 108 -24.20 -10.71 15.08
N ALA A 109 -25.00 -10.37 14.06
CA ALA A 109 -24.54 -9.83 12.78
C ALA A 109 -24.27 -8.31 12.84
N GLY A 110 -23.51 -7.87 13.86
CA GLY A 110 -23.07 -6.48 13.97
C GLY A 110 -22.25 -6.06 12.75
N ARG A 111 -22.58 -4.89 12.20
CA ARG A 111 -22.07 -4.27 10.97
C ARG A 111 -20.56 -4.50 10.74
N GLY A 112 -20.24 -5.28 9.72
CA GLY A 112 -18.89 -5.40 9.17
C GLY A 112 -18.97 -6.06 7.80
N LEU A 113 -19.24 -5.26 6.77
CA LEU A 113 -19.08 -5.70 5.39
C LEU A 113 -17.58 -5.60 5.06
N ASP A 114 -16.93 -6.76 4.99
CA ASP A 114 -15.64 -6.92 4.34
C ASP A 114 -15.86 -6.83 2.83
N ASP A 115 -15.27 -5.83 2.17
CA ASP A 115 -15.39 -5.62 0.72
C ASP A 115 -14.37 -6.44 -0.09
N GLY A 116 -13.63 -7.35 0.56
CA GLY A 116 -12.75 -8.31 -0.09
C GLY A 116 -11.48 -7.71 -0.68
N ARG A 117 -11.11 -6.49 -0.27
CA ARG A 117 -9.86 -5.85 -0.70
C ARG A 117 -8.74 -6.16 0.30
N VAL A 118 -8.12 -7.32 0.13
CA VAL A 118 -6.71 -7.57 0.48
C VAL A 118 -5.95 -7.79 -0.81
#